data_AF-A0A2S0MJP6-F1
#
_entry.id   AF-A0A2S0MJP6-F1
#
_cell.length_a   1.000
_cell.length_b   1.000
_cell.length_c   1.000
_cell.angle_alpha   90.00
_cell.angle_beta   90.00
_cell.angle_gamma   90.00
#
_symmetry.space_group_name_H-M   'P 1'
#
loop_
_entity.id
_entity.type
_entity.pdbx_description
1 polymer ?
#
loop_
_entity_poly.entity_id
_entity_poly.type
_entity_poly.pdbx_seq_one_letter_code
_entity_poly.pdbx_strand_id
1 'polypeptide(L)'
;MAGSAAAQVYRSVGPDGRVVYSDKPPAANARDNAPAGAGTGAGGSSAGGLPYQLNQVAQRFPVTLYSGKDCAPCDSGRNLLVNRGIPFTEKTVNTDADVKALQRLTGDTNLPVATVGGQRLSGFSDAEWSQYLDAAGYPKSSQLPSTYRRPAAAPLVAARPVAAAPAAAASAAASAPEAPPAPSVAPQRTTTNPAGIRF
;
A
#
# COMPACT_ATOMS: atom_id res chain seq x y z
N MET A 1 21.68 47.86 1.18
CA MET A 1 20.31 47.31 1.07
C MET A 1 20.14 46.30 2.21
N ALA A 2 19.31 46.62 3.19
CA ALA A 2 19.04 45.77 4.35
C ALA A 2 17.96 44.73 3.99
N GLY A 3 18.28 43.44 4.13
CA GLY A 3 17.33 42.34 3.95
C GLY A 3 16.78 41.88 5.29
N SER A 4 15.50 42.08 5.53
CA SER A 4 14.78 41.59 6.70
C SER A 4 14.67 40.05 6.63
N ALA A 5 15.32 39.33 7.54
CA ALA A 5 15.07 37.90 7.74
C ALA A 5 13.78 37.75 8.58
N ALA A 6 12.72 37.22 7.98
CA ALA A 6 11.50 36.87 8.70
C ALA A 6 11.75 35.58 9.51
N ALA A 7 11.88 35.70 10.83
CA ALA A 7 11.86 34.55 11.73
C ALA A 7 10.44 33.96 11.76
N GLN A 8 10.24 32.81 11.12
CA GLN A 8 8.98 32.08 11.20
C GLN A 8 8.94 31.33 12.53
N VAL A 9 8.19 31.85 13.49
CA VAL A 9 8.01 31.22 14.80
C VAL A 9 7.08 30.01 14.63
N TYR A 10 7.61 28.81 14.82
CA TYR A 10 6.82 27.58 14.71
C TYR A 10 6.12 27.30 16.04
N ARG A 11 4.80 27.11 15.99
CA ARG A 11 3.95 26.82 17.15
C ARG A 11 3.68 25.32 17.21
N SER A 12 4.15 24.63 18.25
CA SER A 12 3.81 23.24 18.53
C SER A 12 2.92 23.14 19.78
N VAL A 13 1.92 22.26 19.74
CA VAL A 13 1.02 22.02 20.89
C VAL A 13 1.38 20.66 21.47
N GLY A 14 1.83 20.65 22.72
CA GLY A 14 2.13 19.43 23.45
C GLY A 14 0.85 18.66 23.84
N PRO A 15 0.95 17.36 24.16
CA PRO A 15 -0.19 16.52 24.53
C PRO A 15 -0.93 16.99 25.79
N ASP A 16 -0.29 17.81 26.63
CA ASP A 16 -0.87 18.45 27.82
C ASP A 16 -1.58 19.79 27.51
N GLY A 17 -1.77 20.13 26.22
CA GLY A 17 -2.42 21.37 25.77
C GLY A 17 -1.54 22.64 25.85
N ARG A 18 -0.30 22.52 26.30
CA ARG A 18 0.66 23.64 26.34
C ARG A 18 1.19 23.96 24.94
N VAL A 19 1.19 25.24 24.63
CA VAL A 19 1.72 25.77 23.37
C VAL A 19 3.18 26.15 23.58
N VAL A 20 4.07 25.56 22.80
CA VAL A 20 5.50 25.91 22.77
C VAL A 20 5.78 26.59 21.43
N TYR A 21 6.44 27.75 21.49
CA TYR A 21 6.90 28.48 20.31
C TYR A 21 8.40 28.23 20.16
N SER A 22 8.82 27.70 19.02
CA SER A 22 10.21 27.36 18.74
C SER A 22 10.67 28.01 17.44
N ASP A 23 11.84 28.64 17.49
CA ASP A 23 12.51 29.30 16.36
C ASP A 23 13.39 28.33 15.55
N LYS A 24 13.46 27.06 15.96
CA LYS A 24 14.30 26.05 15.32
C LYS A 24 13.51 25.29 14.24
N PRO A 25 13.95 25.29 12.97
CA PRO A 25 13.28 24.51 11.94
C PRO A 25 13.32 23.02 12.31
N PRO A 26 12.19 22.30 12.26
CA PRO A 26 12.19 20.87 12.50
C PRO A 26 13.11 20.20 11.46
N ALA A 27 14.01 19.33 11.92
CA ALA A 27 14.78 18.48 11.02
C ALA A 27 13.81 17.76 10.08
N ALA A 28 14.16 17.61 8.80
CA ALA A 28 13.29 17.12 7.71
C ALA A 28 12.64 15.73 7.92
N ASN A 29 12.83 15.11 9.09
CA ASN A 29 12.25 13.84 9.51
C ASN A 29 11.29 13.95 10.72
N ALA A 30 11.06 15.15 11.28
CA ALA A 30 10.06 15.37 12.32
C ALA A 30 8.67 15.61 11.70
N ARG A 31 8.11 14.57 11.09
CA ARG A 31 6.66 14.46 10.96
C ARG A 31 6.10 13.92 12.27
N ASP A 32 6.05 14.80 13.27
CA ASP A 32 5.28 14.56 14.48
C ASP A 32 3.82 15.01 14.28
N ASN A 33 2.90 14.13 14.65
CA ASN A 33 1.61 14.43 15.25
C ASN A 33 0.81 15.65 14.74
N ALA A 34 -0.12 15.38 13.82
CA ALA A 34 -1.43 16.03 13.82
C ALA A 34 -2.51 15.01 13.42
N PRO A 35 -3.64 14.89 14.14
CA PRO A 35 -4.78 14.14 13.65
C PRO A 35 -5.66 15.01 12.73
N ALA A 36 -6.44 14.29 11.91
CA ALA A 36 -7.59 14.71 11.11
C ALA A 36 -7.33 15.35 9.73
N GLY A 37 -7.66 14.56 8.71
CA GLY A 37 -7.90 15.01 7.34
C GLY A 37 -8.08 13.80 6.42
N ALA A 38 -9.32 13.34 6.25
CA ALA A 38 -9.68 12.24 5.37
C ALA A 38 -9.06 12.41 3.98
N GLY A 39 -8.31 11.39 3.53
CA GLY A 39 -7.66 11.35 2.23
C GLY A 39 -7.21 9.93 1.91
N THR A 40 -8.06 9.23 1.19
CA THR A 40 -7.88 7.94 0.50
C THR A 40 -6.46 7.61 0.05
N GLY A 41 -5.96 6.42 0.42
CA GLY A 41 -4.94 5.71 -0.37
C GLY A 41 -3.90 4.90 0.41
N ALA A 42 -4.04 3.58 0.34
CA ALA A 42 -2.99 2.55 0.49
C ALA A 42 -2.30 2.39 1.86
N GLY A 43 -2.83 1.44 2.64
CA GLY A 43 -2.05 0.33 3.20
C GLY A 43 -0.93 0.65 4.19
N GLY A 44 -1.26 0.52 5.48
CA GLY A 44 -0.29 0.13 6.50
C GLY A 44 0.29 1.27 7.31
N SER A 45 -0.44 1.70 8.35
CA SER A 45 0.05 1.64 9.72
C SER A 45 -1.05 2.14 10.65
N SER A 46 -1.56 1.26 11.50
CA SER A 46 -2.37 1.62 12.68
C SER A 46 -1.50 2.35 13.73
N ALA A 47 -0.71 3.35 13.31
CA ALA A 47 0.22 4.08 14.15
C ALA A 47 -0.50 5.01 15.16
N GLY A 48 -1.78 5.31 14.93
CA GLY A 48 -2.58 6.24 15.74
C GLY A 48 -3.00 5.74 17.13
N GLY A 49 -2.50 4.59 17.60
CA GLY A 49 -2.87 4.04 18.90
C GLY A 49 -1.85 3.07 19.51
N LEU A 50 -0.60 3.09 19.04
CA LEU A 50 0.45 2.24 19.61
C LEU A 50 1.18 2.99 20.74
N PRO A 51 1.53 2.33 21.85
CA PRO A 51 2.43 2.89 22.85
C PRO A 51 3.76 3.31 22.21
N TYR A 52 4.35 4.40 22.69
CA TYR A 52 5.56 4.98 22.09
C TYR A 52 6.71 3.96 21.91
N GLN A 53 6.99 3.16 22.94
CA GLN A 53 8.05 2.15 22.87
C GLN A 53 7.77 1.08 21.82
N LEU A 54 6.53 0.61 21.71
CA LEU A 54 6.14 -0.40 20.74
C LEU A 54 6.17 0.16 19.31
N ASN A 55 5.75 1.41 19.12
CA ASN A 55 5.80 2.08 17.82
C ASN A 55 7.26 2.24 17.33
N GLN A 56 8.18 2.65 18.21
CA GLN A 56 9.61 2.77 17.88
C GLN A 56 10.21 1.44 17.43
N VAL A 57 9.91 0.35 18.14
CA VAL A 57 10.38 -0.99 17.77
C VAL A 57 9.75 -1.45 16.45
N ALA A 58 8.45 -1.23 16.26
CA ALA A 58 7.73 -1.59 15.04
C ALA A 58 8.24 -0.85 13.79
N GLN A 59 8.68 0.40 13.94
CA GLN A 59 9.30 1.17 12.85
C GLN A 59 10.70 0.67 12.51
N ARG A 60 11.49 0.27 13.52
CA ARG A 60 12.86 -0.21 13.32
C ARG A 60 12.91 -1.65 12.82
N PHE A 61 12.04 -2.51 13.33
CA PHE A 61 12.01 -3.94 13.05
C PHE A 61 10.59 -4.40 12.67
N PRO A 62 10.02 -3.93 11.55
CA PRO A 62 8.66 -4.26 11.15
C PRO A 62 8.46 -5.77 11.03
N VAL A 63 7.37 -6.28 11.59
CA VAL A 63 6.98 -7.69 11.46
C VAL A 63 6.01 -7.87 10.29
N THR A 64 6.35 -8.74 9.35
CA THR A 64 5.44 -9.17 8.28
C THR A 64 5.28 -10.68 8.33
N LEU A 65 4.03 -11.14 8.37
CA LEU A 65 3.66 -12.55 8.30
C LEU A 65 3.17 -12.87 6.90
N TYR A 66 3.78 -13.85 6.24
CA TYR A 66 3.31 -14.44 5.00
C TYR A 66 2.58 -15.74 5.34
N SER A 67 1.31 -15.79 5.00
CA SER A 67 0.39 -16.90 5.30
C SER A 67 -0.32 -17.36 4.03
N GLY A 68 -0.88 -18.56 4.04
CA GLY A 68 -1.70 -19.09 2.95
C GLY A 68 -3.05 -19.57 3.48
N LYS A 69 -3.98 -19.85 2.57
CA LYS A 69 -5.22 -20.58 2.92
C LYS A 69 -4.88 -21.96 3.47
N ASP A 70 -5.71 -22.44 4.40
CA ASP A 70 -5.62 -23.80 4.96
C ASP A 70 -4.24 -24.15 5.55
N CYS A 71 -3.61 -23.19 6.25
CA CYS A 71 -2.28 -23.33 6.82
C CYS A 71 -2.30 -23.31 8.35
N ALA A 72 -2.39 -24.47 8.99
CA ALA A 72 -2.36 -24.61 10.45
C ALA A 72 -1.13 -23.96 11.13
N PRO A 73 0.13 -24.14 10.67
CA PRO A 73 1.28 -23.46 11.28
C PRO A 73 1.26 -21.94 11.07
N CYS A 74 0.59 -21.45 10.02
CA CYS A 74 0.39 -20.00 9.83
C CYS A 74 -0.54 -19.42 10.91
N ASP A 75 -1.58 -20.16 11.30
CA ASP A 75 -2.49 -19.75 12.38
C ASP A 75 -1.78 -19.75 13.73
N SER A 76 -0.91 -20.74 14.01
CA SER A 76 -0.07 -20.76 15.21
C SER A 76 0.86 -19.54 15.27
N GLY A 77 1.54 -19.21 14.16
CA GLY A 77 2.35 -18.01 14.05
C GLY A 77 1.55 -16.72 14.25
N ARG A 78 0.36 -16.64 13.64
CA ARG A 78 -0.55 -15.50 13.82
C ARG A 78 -0.93 -15.34 15.28
N ASN A 79 -1.31 -16.43 15.96
CA ASN A 79 -1.72 -16.43 17.36
C ASN A 79 -0.59 -16.02 18.30
N LEU A 80 0.65 -16.45 18.06
CA LEU A 80 1.82 -15.99 18.84
C LEU A 80 1.93 -14.47 18.79
N LEU A 81 1.85 -13.90 17.58
CA LEU A 81 1.93 -12.46 17.37
C LEU A 81 0.69 -11.71 17.91
N VAL A 82 -0.51 -12.31 17.90
CA VAL A 82 -1.71 -11.78 18.59
C VAL A 82 -1.47 -11.72 20.10
N ASN A 83 -1.10 -12.85 20.70
CA ASN A 83 -1.04 -13.01 22.15
C ASN A 83 0.04 -12.13 22.77
N ARG A 84 1.16 -11.94 22.06
CA ARG A 84 2.21 -11.00 22.47
C ARG A 84 1.88 -9.54 22.18
N GLY A 85 0.77 -9.25 21.50
CA GLY A 85 0.37 -7.89 21.14
C GLY A 85 1.34 -7.21 20.17
N ILE A 86 1.90 -7.98 19.23
CA ILE A 86 2.87 -7.46 18.28
C ILE A 86 2.12 -6.88 17.07
N PRO A 87 2.40 -5.63 16.67
CA PRO A 87 1.88 -5.08 15.43
C PRO A 87 2.61 -5.73 14.26
N PHE A 88 1.87 -6.37 13.36
CA PHE A 88 2.42 -6.93 12.14
C PHE A 88 1.49 -6.68 10.95
N THR A 89 2.07 -6.76 9.77
CA THR A 89 1.32 -6.80 8.50
C THR A 89 1.18 -8.24 8.06
N GLU A 90 -0.02 -8.65 7.68
CA GLU A 90 -0.24 -9.99 7.14
C GLU A 90 -0.38 -9.95 5.62
N LYS A 91 0.37 -10.83 4.95
CA LYS A 91 0.39 -11.02 3.50
C LYS A 91 -0.09 -12.42 3.17
N THR A 92 -1.22 -12.52 2.49
CA THR A 92 -1.78 -13.81 2.08
C THR A 92 -1.27 -14.24 0.72
N VAL A 93 -0.97 -15.54 0.59
CA VAL A 93 -0.48 -16.20 -0.61
C VAL A 93 -1.58 -17.15 -1.07
N ASN A 94 -2.43 -16.67 -1.97
CA ASN A 94 -3.61 -17.40 -2.44
C ASN A 94 -3.59 -17.69 -3.94
N THR A 95 -2.76 -16.97 -4.71
CA THR A 95 -2.66 -17.09 -6.16
C THR A 95 -1.26 -17.56 -6.58
N ASP A 96 -1.13 -18.12 -7.80
CA ASP A 96 0.18 -18.46 -8.36
C ASP A 96 1.11 -17.25 -8.50
N ALA A 97 0.53 -16.06 -8.69
CA ALA A 97 1.28 -14.81 -8.70
C ALA A 97 1.90 -14.51 -7.33
N ASP A 98 1.15 -14.76 -6.24
CA ASP A 98 1.66 -14.65 -4.88
C ASP A 98 2.74 -15.70 -4.60
N VAL A 99 2.56 -16.95 -5.04
CA VAL A 99 3.56 -18.01 -4.83
C VAL A 99 4.89 -17.64 -5.50
N LYS A 100 4.83 -17.14 -6.75
CA LYS A 100 6.02 -16.64 -7.46
C LYS A 100 6.64 -15.42 -6.78
N ALA A 101 5.82 -14.52 -6.23
CA ALA A 101 6.32 -13.36 -5.49
C ALA A 101 7.01 -13.80 -4.19
N LEU A 102 6.40 -14.73 -3.45
CA LEU A 102 6.97 -15.33 -2.25
C LEU A 102 8.33 -15.96 -2.59
N GLN A 103 8.40 -16.81 -3.60
CA GLN A 103 9.64 -17.46 -4.02
C GLN A 103 10.76 -16.47 -4.36
N ARG A 104 10.44 -15.31 -4.96
CA ARG A 104 11.44 -14.26 -5.21
C ARG A 104 11.93 -13.57 -3.93
N LEU A 105 11.07 -13.44 -2.92
CA LEU A 105 11.39 -12.80 -1.64
C LEU A 105 12.13 -13.75 -0.68
N THR A 106 11.74 -15.02 -0.68
CA THR A 106 12.15 -16.01 0.31
C THR A 106 13.12 -17.05 -0.25
N GLY A 107 13.17 -17.22 -1.57
CA GLY A 107 13.86 -18.33 -2.23
C GLY A 107 13.04 -19.62 -2.29
N ASP A 108 11.97 -19.72 -1.49
CA ASP A 108 11.17 -20.93 -1.27
C ASP A 108 9.67 -20.63 -1.30
N THR A 109 8.84 -21.66 -1.36
CA THR A 109 7.38 -21.53 -1.27
C THR A 109 6.81 -22.10 0.02
N ASN A 110 7.67 -22.43 0.99
CA ASN A 110 7.24 -22.93 2.29
C ASN A 110 6.56 -21.84 3.10
N LEU A 111 5.48 -22.20 3.77
CA LEU A 111 4.71 -21.34 4.65
C LEU A 111 4.63 -21.96 6.06
N PRO A 112 4.50 -21.15 7.12
CA PRO A 112 4.55 -19.68 7.10
C PRO A 112 5.97 -19.13 6.91
N VAL A 113 6.06 -17.88 6.48
CA VAL A 113 7.30 -17.11 6.56
C VAL A 113 7.01 -15.86 7.39
N ALA A 114 7.89 -15.52 8.32
CA ALA A 114 7.85 -14.25 9.02
C ALA A 114 9.11 -13.45 8.71
N THR A 115 8.99 -12.14 8.60
CA THR A 115 10.15 -11.24 8.57
C THR A 115 10.09 -10.31 9.76
N VAL A 116 11.18 -10.20 10.50
CA VAL A 116 11.35 -9.27 11.63
C VAL A 116 12.45 -8.29 11.24
N GLY A 117 12.06 -7.11 10.79
CA GLY A 117 12.96 -6.15 10.15
C GLY A 117 13.64 -6.76 8.92
N GLY A 118 14.96 -6.93 8.97
CA GLY A 118 15.74 -7.56 7.89
C GLY A 118 15.94 -9.08 8.03
N GLN A 119 15.49 -9.68 9.13
CA GLN A 119 15.64 -11.12 9.35
C GLN A 119 14.42 -11.87 8.83
N ARG A 120 14.63 -13.00 8.18
CA ARG A 120 13.58 -13.86 7.64
C ARG A 120 13.59 -15.21 8.36
N LEU A 121 12.41 -15.64 8.79
CA LEU A 121 12.15 -16.89 9.50
C LEU A 121 11.23 -17.73 8.62
N SER A 122 11.71 -18.91 8.22
CA SER A 122 10.96 -19.84 7.40
C SER A 122 10.40 -20.96 8.27
N GLY A 123 9.12 -21.26 8.13
CA GLY A 123 8.41 -22.19 9.02
C GLY A 123 8.03 -21.54 10.36
N PHE A 124 7.19 -22.26 11.11
CA PHE A 124 6.78 -21.84 12.44
C PHE A 124 7.53 -22.63 13.52
N SER A 125 8.15 -21.90 14.43
CA SER A 125 8.71 -22.42 15.68
C SER A 125 8.49 -21.35 16.75
N ASP A 126 7.72 -21.69 17.78
CA ASP A 126 7.38 -20.75 18.86
C ASP A 126 8.62 -20.19 19.54
N ALA A 127 9.59 -21.07 19.84
CA ALA A 127 10.83 -20.72 20.52
C ALA A 127 11.71 -19.79 19.65
N GLU A 128 11.86 -20.12 18.37
CA GLU A 128 12.67 -19.33 17.45
C GLU A 128 12.05 -17.96 17.21
N TRP A 129 10.75 -17.91 16.89
CA TRP A 129 10.04 -16.64 16.68
C TRP A 129 10.09 -15.78 17.93
N SER A 130 9.84 -16.36 19.11
CA SER A 130 9.95 -15.65 20.38
C SER A 130 11.35 -15.07 20.60
N GLN A 131 12.40 -15.82 20.32
CA GLN A 131 13.78 -15.35 20.47
C GLN A 131 14.09 -14.17 19.55
N TYR A 132 13.69 -14.23 18.28
CA TYR A 132 13.90 -13.12 17.34
C TYR A 132 13.10 -11.88 17.70
N LEU A 133 11.85 -12.06 18.15
CA LEU A 133 11.01 -10.95 18.61
C LEU A 133 11.57 -10.29 19.87
N ASP A 134 12.05 -11.10 20.82
CA ASP A 134 12.72 -10.62 22.04
C ASP A 134 14.02 -9.87 21.69
N ALA A 135 14.83 -10.41 20.77
CA ALA A 135 16.07 -9.78 20.30
C ALA A 135 15.82 -8.46 19.54
N ALA A 136 14.70 -8.36 18.83
CA ALA A 136 14.25 -7.12 18.19
C ALA A 136 13.70 -6.10 19.20
N GLY A 137 13.46 -6.49 20.46
CA GLY A 137 12.97 -5.62 21.53
C GLY A 137 11.45 -5.56 21.65
N TYR A 138 10.71 -6.51 21.06
CA TYR A 138 9.27 -6.62 21.28
C TYR A 138 8.95 -7.10 22.70
N PRO A 139 7.87 -6.60 23.33
CA PRO A 139 7.48 -7.05 24.66
C PRO A 139 6.99 -8.49 24.62
N LYS A 140 7.22 -9.23 25.71
CA LYS A 140 6.74 -10.62 25.89
C LYS A 140 5.24 -10.70 26.16
N SER A 141 4.64 -9.60 26.61
CA SER A 141 3.21 -9.47 26.89
C SER A 141 2.62 -8.31 26.08
N SER A 142 1.34 -8.44 25.73
CA SER A 142 0.63 -7.40 24.99
C SER A 142 0.55 -6.11 25.79
N GLN A 143 1.10 -5.03 25.24
CA GLN A 143 0.92 -3.66 25.72
C GLN A 143 -0.04 -2.86 24.83
N LEU A 144 -0.77 -3.53 23.94
CA LEU A 144 -1.71 -2.88 23.04
C LEU A 144 -2.92 -2.37 23.83
N PRO A 145 -3.39 -1.14 23.58
CA PRO A 145 -4.64 -0.66 24.16
C PRO A 145 -5.83 -1.41 23.55
N SER A 146 -6.95 -1.42 24.28
CA SER A 146 -8.21 -2.04 23.82
C SER A 146 -8.78 -1.43 22.54
N THR A 147 -8.39 -0.19 22.22
CA THR A 147 -8.76 0.52 20.99
C THR A 147 -7.94 0.09 19.77
N TYR A 148 -6.87 -0.70 19.96
CA TYR A 148 -6.02 -1.11 18.86
C TYR A 148 -6.77 -2.02 17.87
N ARG A 149 -6.73 -1.61 16.60
CA ARG A 149 -7.23 -2.41 15.47
C ARG A 149 -6.06 -2.88 14.62
N ARG A 150 -5.92 -4.20 14.55
CA ARG A 150 -4.94 -4.85 13.68
C ARG A 150 -5.32 -4.62 12.20
N PRO A 151 -4.34 -4.30 11.33
CA PRO A 151 -4.58 -4.27 9.89
C PRO A 151 -5.11 -5.61 9.39
N ALA A 152 -6.08 -5.57 8.48
CA ALA A 152 -6.57 -6.78 7.82
C ALA A 152 -5.48 -7.39 6.93
N ALA A 153 -5.52 -8.71 6.79
CA ALA A 153 -4.62 -9.42 5.89
C ALA A 153 -4.84 -8.96 4.43
N ALA A 154 -3.75 -8.68 3.74
CA ALA A 154 -3.77 -8.21 2.35
C ALA A 154 -3.09 -9.25 1.46
N PRO A 155 -3.47 -9.40 0.18
CA PRO A 155 -2.75 -10.26 -0.74
C PRO A 155 -1.29 -9.80 -0.89
N LEU A 156 -0.37 -10.76 -1.06
CA LEU A 156 1.05 -10.48 -1.21
C LEU A 156 1.30 -9.61 -2.45
N VAL A 157 0.74 -10.01 -3.58
CA VAL A 157 0.68 -9.17 -4.78
C VAL A 157 -0.62 -8.39 -4.70
N ALA A 158 -0.51 -7.06 -4.55
CA ALA A 158 -1.67 -6.20 -4.70
C ALA A 158 -2.27 -6.47 -6.08
N ALA A 159 -3.55 -6.86 -6.12
CA ALA A 159 -4.31 -6.79 -7.36
C ALA A 159 -4.14 -5.35 -7.85
N ARG A 160 -3.40 -5.18 -8.95
CA ARG A 160 -3.19 -3.87 -9.56
C ARG A 160 -4.58 -3.25 -9.66
N PRO A 161 -4.88 -2.13 -8.98
CA PRO A 161 -6.09 -1.42 -9.32
C PRO A 161 -5.91 -1.13 -10.80
N VAL A 162 -6.76 -1.71 -11.64
CA VAL A 162 -7.02 -1.12 -12.94
C VAL A 162 -7.41 0.30 -12.57
N ALA A 163 -6.46 1.23 -12.75
CA ALA A 163 -6.78 2.64 -12.73
C ALA A 163 -7.99 2.73 -13.65
N ALA A 164 -9.15 3.04 -13.07
CA ALA A 164 -10.27 3.46 -13.85
C ALA A 164 -9.71 4.61 -14.70
N ALA A 165 -9.43 4.30 -15.96
CA ALA A 165 -9.22 5.31 -16.96
C ALA A 165 -10.37 6.28 -16.77
N PRO A 166 -10.13 7.59 -16.64
CA PRO A 166 -11.22 8.52 -16.51
C PRO A 166 -12.09 8.32 -17.75
N ALA A 167 -13.27 7.74 -17.54
CA ALA A 167 -14.38 7.82 -18.48
C ALA A 167 -14.85 9.27 -18.46
N ALA A 168 -13.99 10.17 -18.93
CA ALA A 168 -14.29 11.55 -19.20
C ALA A 168 -14.55 11.65 -20.70
N ALA A 169 -15.83 11.76 -21.03
CA ALA A 169 -16.33 12.46 -22.20
C ALA A 169 -15.80 12.00 -23.58
N ALA A 170 -16.33 10.89 -24.07
CA ALA A 170 -16.52 10.70 -25.51
C ALA A 170 -18.02 10.74 -25.82
N SER A 171 -18.67 11.84 -25.45
CA SER A 171 -19.94 12.24 -26.05
C SER A 171 -19.94 13.77 -26.10
N ALA A 172 -20.26 14.31 -27.28
CA ALA A 172 -20.26 15.72 -27.69
C ALA A 172 -18.97 16.27 -28.34
N ALA A 173 -18.73 15.88 -29.59
CA ALA A 173 -18.37 16.83 -30.65
C ALA A 173 -18.82 16.25 -32.01
N ALA A 174 -20.06 16.54 -32.36
CA ALA A 174 -20.53 16.49 -33.73
C ALA A 174 -20.07 17.76 -34.47
N SER A 175 -19.93 17.64 -35.80
CA SER A 175 -19.68 18.69 -36.81
C SER A 175 -18.19 18.97 -37.06
N ALA A 176 -17.64 19.03 -38.26
CA ALA A 176 -18.03 18.81 -39.66
C ALA A 176 -16.72 18.95 -40.50
N PRO A 177 -16.69 18.62 -41.80
CA PRO A 177 -15.51 18.17 -42.53
C PRO A 177 -14.77 19.29 -43.27
N GLU A 178 -13.46 19.13 -43.53
CA GLU A 178 -12.84 19.72 -44.73
C GLU A 178 -11.50 19.04 -45.08
N ALA A 179 -11.43 18.45 -46.27
CA ALA A 179 -10.18 18.02 -46.91
C ALA A 179 -10.16 18.61 -48.33
N PRO A 180 -9.15 19.43 -48.71
CA PRO A 180 -9.01 19.91 -50.07
C PRO A 180 -8.43 18.83 -51.02
N PRO A 181 -8.58 19.01 -52.35
CA PRO A 181 -8.78 17.93 -53.29
C PRO A 181 -7.46 17.39 -53.89
N ALA A 182 -7.45 16.11 -54.25
CA ALA A 182 -6.49 15.55 -55.20
C ALA A 182 -7.21 15.26 -56.53
N PRO A 183 -6.65 15.67 -57.69
CA PRO A 183 -7.32 15.56 -58.98
C PRO A 183 -7.09 14.20 -59.66
N SER A 184 -8.09 13.81 -60.45
CA SER A 184 -8.04 12.94 -61.65
C SER A 184 -7.48 11.52 -61.47
N VAL A 185 -8.07 10.46 -62.04
CA VAL A 185 -8.38 10.29 -63.47
C VAL A 185 -9.54 9.27 -63.58
N ALA A 186 -10.62 9.65 -64.25
CA ALA A 186 -11.48 8.68 -64.94
C ALA A 186 -10.91 8.49 -66.37
N PRO A 187 -11.12 7.34 -67.02
CA PRO A 187 -12.40 7.22 -67.72
C PRO A 187 -13.10 5.88 -67.58
N GLN A 188 -14.41 6.00 -67.67
CA GLN A 188 -15.47 5.01 -67.77
C GLN A 188 -15.25 4.05 -68.94
N ARG A 189 -15.72 2.80 -68.84
CA ARG A 189 -16.56 2.17 -69.89
C ARG A 189 -17.50 1.09 -69.33
N THR A 190 -18.80 1.36 -69.50
CA THR A 190 -19.88 0.46 -69.93
C THR A 190 -20.16 -0.79 -69.08
N THR A 191 -21.35 -0.94 -68.49
CA THR A 191 -22.56 -1.30 -69.26
C THR A 191 -23.85 -0.96 -68.51
N THR A 192 -24.69 -0.17 -69.18
CA THR A 192 -26.16 -0.13 -69.20
C THR A 192 -26.92 -1.19 -68.39
N ASN A 193 -27.70 -0.75 -67.40
CA ASN A 193 -29.05 -1.28 -67.13
C ASN A 193 -30.03 -0.46 -68.00
N PRO A 194 -31.18 -0.96 -68.51
CA PRO A 194 -32.44 -0.77 -67.77
C PRO A 194 -33.61 -1.66 -68.28
N ALA A 195 -33.63 -2.96 -67.98
CA ALA A 195 -34.84 -3.78 -68.19
C ALA A 195 -34.73 -5.02 -67.32
N GLY A 196 -35.18 -4.89 -66.08
CA GLY A 196 -35.18 -5.96 -65.08
C GLY A 196 -36.29 -6.97 -65.28
N ILE A 197 -36.48 -7.40 -66.53
CA ILE A 197 -37.27 -8.54 -66.94
C ILE A 197 -36.69 -8.85 -68.33
N ARG A 198 -36.69 -10.08 -68.79
CA ARG A 198 -36.98 -10.20 -70.23
C ARG A 198 -38.47 -10.54 -70.18
N PHE A 199 -39.37 -9.62 -69.85
CA PHE A 199 -40.04 -8.61 -70.66
C PHE A 199 -40.74 -7.58 -69.78
#